data_AF-A0A8E2EWP3-F1
#
_entry.id   AF-A0A8E2EWP3-F1
#
_cell.length_a   1.000
_cell.length_b   1.000
_cell.length_c   1.000
_cell.angle_alpha   90.00
_cell.angle_beta   90.00
_cell.angle_gamma   90.00
#
_symmetry.space_group_name_H-M   'P 1'
#
loop_
_entity.id
_entity.type
_entity.pdbx_description
1 polymer ?
#
loop_
_entity_poly.entity_id
_entity_poly.type
_entity_poly.pdbx_seq_one_letter_code
_entity_poly.pdbx_strand_id
1 'polypeptide(L)'
;RFDALSAREALNDDPNFRWCRRAGCGSGQIHENGADGNIFRCIVCGFKVCIVHEDTWHEGETCEEYDYRTSGRKERDQKIQEEASLKAIGELTKKCPGKRGKCGWNIEKNDGCDHMTCKCLATFAEDTRA
;
A
#
# COMPACT_ATOMS: atom_id res chain seq x y z
N ARG A 1 -38.33 23.02 21.75
CA ARG A 1 -37.97 21.79 20.99
C ARG A 1 -37.65 22.06 19.52
N PHE A 2 -38.17 23.14 18.91
CA PHE A 2 -37.70 23.66 17.62
C PHE A 2 -36.28 24.24 17.71
N ASP A 3 -35.96 24.99 18.78
CA ASP A 3 -34.68 25.71 18.89
C ASP A 3 -33.43 24.83 18.85
N ALA A 4 -33.49 23.63 19.44
CA ALA A 4 -32.34 22.72 19.50
C ALA A 4 -32.05 22.06 18.14
N LEU A 5 -33.06 21.85 17.30
CA LEU A 5 -32.87 21.30 15.96
C LEU A 5 -32.40 22.40 15.00
N SER A 6 -33.01 23.59 15.08
CA SER A 6 -32.59 24.75 14.27
C SER A 6 -31.18 25.21 14.59
N ALA A 7 -30.77 25.21 15.87
CA ALA A 7 -29.39 25.50 16.24
C ALA A 7 -28.39 24.44 15.73
N ARG A 8 -28.83 23.17 15.65
CA ARG A 8 -28.00 22.08 15.16
C ARG A 8 -27.84 22.13 13.64
N GLU A 9 -28.89 22.53 12.92
CA GLU A 9 -28.85 22.78 11.47
C GLU A 9 -27.92 23.94 11.12
N ALA A 10 -28.05 25.08 11.81
CA ALA A 10 -27.19 26.25 11.57
C ALA A 10 -25.69 25.96 11.82
N LEU A 11 -25.37 25.04 12.74
CA LEU A 11 -23.98 24.61 12.97
C LEU A 11 -23.47 23.64 11.91
N ASN A 12 -24.36 22.88 11.25
CA ASN A 12 -23.97 21.99 10.15
C ASN A 12 -23.67 22.75 8.85
N ASP A 13 -24.10 24.01 8.74
CA ASP A 13 -23.80 24.86 7.57
C ASP A 13 -22.33 25.28 7.50
N ASP A 14 -21.58 25.19 8.62
CA ASP A 14 -20.15 25.47 8.63
C ASP A 14 -19.37 24.22 8.18
N PRO A 15 -18.60 24.30 7.06
CA PRO A 15 -17.85 23.15 6.53
C PRO A 15 -16.73 22.67 7.45
N ASN A 16 -16.30 23.48 8.41
CA ASN A 16 -15.28 23.14 9.40
C ASN A 16 -15.90 22.61 10.70
N PHE A 17 -17.21 22.75 10.92
CA PHE A 17 -17.85 22.24 12.12
C PHE A 17 -18.06 20.73 12.03
N ARG A 18 -17.71 20.02 13.10
CA ARG A 18 -17.83 18.55 13.18
C ARG A 18 -18.37 18.11 14.53
N TRP A 19 -19.31 17.17 14.50
CA TRP A 19 -19.80 16.47 15.69
C TRP A 19 -18.81 15.38 16.12
N CYS A 20 -18.63 15.22 17.43
CA CYS A 20 -17.89 14.08 17.97
C CYS A 20 -18.61 12.78 17.61
N ARG A 21 -17.86 11.83 17.03
CA ARG A 21 -18.38 10.51 16.62
C ARG A 21 -18.42 9.49 17.76
N ARG A 22 -17.87 9.81 18.94
CA ARG A 22 -17.88 8.87 20.08
C ARG A 22 -19.31 8.67 20.58
N ALA A 23 -19.74 7.41 20.68
CA ALA A 23 -21.02 7.07 21.29
C ALA A 23 -21.13 7.69 22.70
N GLY A 24 -22.23 8.40 22.95
CA GLY A 24 -22.48 9.11 24.20
C GLY A 24 -21.87 10.51 24.31
N CYS A 25 -21.10 10.97 23.30
CA CYS A 25 -20.57 12.33 23.25
C CYS A 25 -21.39 13.17 22.27
N GLY A 26 -22.07 14.20 22.78
CA GLY A 26 -22.89 15.12 21.98
C GLY A 26 -22.19 16.43 21.59
N SER A 27 -20.88 16.56 21.86
CA SER A 27 -20.16 17.81 21.58
C SER A 27 -19.90 17.98 20.08
N GLY A 28 -19.96 19.21 19.59
CA GLY A 28 -19.42 19.60 18.28
C GLY A 28 -18.43 20.74 18.43
N GLN A 29 -17.51 20.87 17.48
CA GLN A 29 -16.49 21.90 17.48
C GLN A 29 -16.08 22.25 16.06
N ILE A 30 -15.52 23.45 15.88
CA ILE A 30 -14.86 23.85 14.63
C ILE A 30 -13.49 23.16 14.57
N HIS A 31 -13.21 22.53 13.43
CA HIS A 31 -11.92 21.94 13.12
C HIS A 31 -11.08 22.96 12.34
N GLU A 32 -10.35 23.80 13.07
CA GLU A 32 -9.64 24.97 12.52
C GLU A 32 -8.47 24.62 11.60
N ASN A 33 -7.88 23.42 11.75
CA ASN A 33 -6.69 23.01 10.99
C ASN A 33 -7.00 22.45 9.59
N GLY A 34 -8.26 22.48 9.13
CA GLY A 34 -8.62 22.01 7.79
C GLY A 34 -8.07 20.61 7.47
N ALA A 35 -7.55 20.42 6.26
CA ALA A 35 -6.89 19.18 5.83
C ALA A 35 -5.44 19.04 6.34
N ASP A 36 -4.81 20.13 6.77
CA ASP A 36 -3.41 20.15 7.24
C ASP A 36 -3.23 19.44 8.59
N GLY A 37 -4.33 19.28 9.33
CA GLY A 37 -4.45 18.31 10.41
C GLY A 37 -5.62 17.37 10.15
N ASN A 38 -5.34 16.18 9.59
CA ASN A 38 -6.37 15.15 9.41
C ASN A 38 -6.94 14.59 10.73
N ILE A 39 -6.43 15.05 11.87
CA ILE A 39 -6.77 14.60 13.21
C ILE A 39 -7.88 15.47 13.80
N PHE A 40 -9.11 14.95 13.84
CA PHE A 40 -10.12 15.51 14.73
C PHE A 40 -9.86 15.01 16.15
N ARG A 41 -9.73 15.92 17.12
CA ARG A 41 -9.71 15.58 18.55
C ARG A 41 -10.82 16.33 19.28
N CYS A 42 -11.75 15.59 19.87
CA CYS A 42 -12.83 16.15 20.66
C CYS A 42 -12.29 16.91 21.89
N ILE A 43 -12.66 18.18 22.05
CA ILE A 43 -12.28 19.01 23.20
C ILE A 43 -12.90 18.55 24.53
N VAL A 44 -14.02 17.84 24.48
CA VAL A 44 -14.75 17.39 25.68
C VAL A 44 -14.25 16.03 26.15
N CYS A 45 -14.16 15.03 25.25
CA CYS A 45 -13.88 13.64 25.64
C CYS A 45 -12.53 13.11 25.13
N GLY A 46 -11.77 13.91 24.37
CA GLY A 46 -10.47 13.53 23.83
C GLY A 46 -10.48 12.49 22.71
N PHE A 47 -11.67 12.05 22.26
CA PHE A 47 -11.80 11.08 21.16
C PHE A 47 -11.12 11.60 19.89
N LYS A 48 -10.32 10.75 19.26
CA LYS A 48 -9.62 11.04 18.02
C LYS A 48 -10.23 10.28 16.85
N VAL A 49 -10.34 10.93 15.71
CA VAL A 49 -10.71 10.29 14.45
C VAL A 49 -10.02 11.00 13.28
N CYS A 50 -9.73 10.25 12.23
CA CYS A 50 -9.32 10.83 10.96
C CYS A 50 -10.53 11.47 10.28
N ILE A 51 -10.44 12.74 9.90
CA ILE A 51 -11.54 13.42 9.19
C ILE A 51 -11.75 12.89 7.76
N VAL A 52 -10.75 12.21 7.19
CA VAL A 52 -10.82 11.63 5.83
C VAL A 52 -11.46 10.25 5.86
N HIS A 53 -11.14 9.43 6.87
CA HIS A 53 -11.65 8.07 7.00
C HIS A 53 -12.82 7.92 7.99
N GLU A 54 -13.24 9.04 8.58
CA GLU A 54 -14.43 9.32 9.43
C GLU A 54 -14.74 8.44 10.64
N ASP A 55 -14.26 7.19 10.70
CA ASP A 55 -14.58 6.19 11.73
C ASP A 55 -13.33 5.50 12.29
N THR A 56 -12.15 5.90 11.83
CA THR A 56 -10.85 5.32 12.24
C THR A 56 -9.85 6.42 12.51
N TRP A 57 -8.96 6.17 13.48
CA TRP A 57 -7.77 6.99 13.71
C TRP A 57 -6.54 6.14 13.39
N HIS A 58 -5.62 6.71 12.62
CA HIS A 58 -4.37 6.06 12.25
C HIS A 58 -3.20 6.97 12.61
N GLU A 59 -2.37 6.52 13.55
CA GLU A 59 -1.25 7.27 14.09
C GLU A 59 0.05 6.92 13.37
N GLY A 60 0.85 7.92 13.04
CA GLY A 60 2.15 7.73 12.39
C GLY A 60 2.08 7.36 10.90
N GLU A 61 0.90 7.39 10.29
CA GLU A 61 0.72 7.20 8.85
C GLU A 61 -0.16 8.30 8.25
N THR A 62 0.19 8.74 7.04
CA THR A 62 -0.62 9.61 6.19
C THR A 62 -1.91 8.90 5.76
N CYS A 63 -2.90 9.64 5.27
CA CYS A 63 -4.12 9.02 4.75
C CYS A 63 -3.83 8.09 3.57
N GLU A 64 -2.88 8.47 2.71
CA GLU A 64 -2.49 7.66 1.55
C GLU A 64 -1.86 6.32 1.95
N GLU A 65 -0.99 6.32 2.96
CA GLU A 65 -0.39 5.10 3.51
C GLU A 65 -1.43 4.18 4.16
N TYR A 66 -2.37 4.76 4.91
CA TYR A 66 -3.50 4.01 5.47
C TYR A 66 -4.34 3.35 4.37
N ASP A 67 -4.68 4.09 3.31
CA ASP A 67 -5.42 3.56 2.17
C ASP A 67 -4.64 2.49 1.45
N TYR A 68 -3.34 2.69 1.23
CA TYR A 68 -2.47 1.69 0.61
C TYR A 68 -2.51 0.36 1.35
N ARG A 69 -2.45 0.43 2.69
CA ARG A 69 -2.45 -0.73 3.59
C ARG A 69 -3.81 -1.41 3.69
N THR A 70 -4.92 -0.69 3.59
CA THR A 70 -6.26 -1.23 3.86
C THR A 70 -7.09 -1.55 2.62
N SER A 71 -6.83 -0.92 1.46
CA SER A 71 -7.62 -1.07 0.23
C SER A 71 -7.32 -2.32 -0.62
N GLY A 72 -6.42 -3.19 -0.16
CA GLY A 72 -5.92 -4.32 -0.95
C GLY A 72 -4.99 -3.91 -2.11
N ARG A 73 -4.61 -2.62 -2.23
CA ARG A 73 -3.68 -2.14 -3.27
C ARG A 73 -2.32 -2.82 -3.14
N LYS A 74 -1.81 -2.95 -1.92
CA LYS A 74 -0.54 -3.62 -1.64
C LYS A 74 -0.48 -5.05 -2.21
N GLU A 75 -1.51 -5.86 -2.00
CA GLU A 75 -1.56 -7.24 -2.52
C GLU A 75 -1.62 -7.27 -4.05
N ARG A 76 -2.30 -6.30 -4.68
CA ARG A 76 -2.34 -6.18 -6.14
C ARG A 76 -0.97 -5.81 -6.70
N ASP A 77 -0.31 -4.83 -6.12
CA ASP A 77 1.02 -4.40 -6.54
C ASP A 77 2.06 -5.51 -6.38
N GLN A 78 1.99 -6.26 -5.28
CA GLN A 78 2.85 -7.41 -5.05
C GLN A 78 2.67 -8.49 -6.12
N LYS A 79 1.42 -8.80 -6.51
CA LYS A 79 1.15 -9.76 -7.60
C LYS A 79 1.71 -9.29 -8.94
N ILE A 80 1.51 -8.01 -9.27
CA ILE A 80 2.05 -7.42 -10.49
C ILE A 80 3.58 -7.49 -10.50
N GLN A 81 4.22 -7.17 -9.37
CA GLN A 81 5.67 -7.25 -9.23
C GLN A 81 6.18 -8.69 -9.33
N GLU A 82 5.48 -9.66 -8.74
CA GLU A 82 5.81 -11.08 -8.83
C GLU A 82 5.69 -11.60 -10.27
N GLU A 83 4.60 -11.27 -10.96
CA GLU A 83 4.40 -11.62 -12.38
C GLU A 83 5.50 -11.01 -13.26
N ALA A 84 5.83 -9.73 -13.05
CA ALA A 84 6.91 -9.06 -13.77
C ALA A 84 8.27 -9.69 -13.47
N SER A 85 8.52 -10.09 -12.22
CA SER A 85 9.74 -10.78 -11.81
C SER A 85 9.86 -12.15 -12.48
N LEU A 86 8.79 -12.95 -12.50
CA LEU A 86 8.76 -14.25 -13.17
C LEU A 86 9.01 -14.12 -14.67
N LYS A 87 8.42 -13.10 -15.31
CA LYS A 87 8.67 -12.78 -16.73
C LYS A 87 10.12 -12.40 -16.97
N ALA A 88 10.67 -11.48 -16.17
CA ALA A 88 12.07 -11.05 -16.28
C ALA A 88 13.05 -12.21 -16.06
N ILE A 89 12.77 -13.11 -15.12
CA ILE A 89 13.55 -14.34 -14.93
C ILE A 89 13.52 -15.19 -16.21
N GLY A 90 12.37 -15.34 -16.87
CA GLY A 90 12.28 -16.08 -18.13
C GLY A 90 13.04 -15.44 -19.30
N GLU A 91 13.07 -14.11 -19.37
CA GLU A 91 13.72 -13.36 -20.45
C GLU A 91 15.24 -13.23 -20.25
N LEU A 92 15.67 -13.04 -19.01
CA LEU A 92 17.08 -12.74 -18.66
C LEU A 92 17.89 -13.98 -18.28
N THR A 93 17.24 -15.12 -18.05
CA THR A 93 17.93 -16.35 -17.63
C THR A 93 17.68 -17.50 -18.59
N LYS A 94 18.65 -18.41 -18.68
CA LYS A 94 18.52 -19.65 -19.43
C LYS A 94 18.50 -20.85 -18.49
N LYS A 95 17.80 -21.90 -18.90
CA LYS A 95 17.77 -23.18 -18.18
C LYS A 95 19.10 -23.90 -18.34
N CYS A 96 19.69 -24.31 -17.21
CA CYS A 96 20.87 -25.15 -17.20
C CYS A 96 20.55 -26.50 -17.85
N PRO A 97 21.23 -26.90 -18.94
CA PRO A 97 21.04 -28.22 -19.50
C PRO A 97 21.51 -29.31 -18.53
N GLY A 98 22.47 -29.01 -17.64
CA GLY A 98 23.05 -29.97 -16.70
C GLY A 98 23.67 -31.18 -17.40
N LYS A 99 24.12 -32.17 -16.62
CA LYS A 99 24.54 -33.45 -17.19
C LYS A 99 23.31 -34.24 -17.62
N ARG A 100 23.12 -34.43 -18.93
CA ARG A 100 21.99 -35.16 -19.55
C ARG A 100 20.60 -34.57 -19.26
N GLY A 101 20.46 -33.24 -19.19
CA GLY A 101 19.15 -32.60 -19.03
C GLY A 101 18.63 -32.48 -17.59
N LYS A 102 19.43 -32.82 -16.57
CA LYS A 102 18.92 -33.05 -15.21
C LYS A 102 18.94 -31.85 -14.24
N CYS A 103 19.42 -30.67 -14.64
CA CYS A 103 19.52 -29.52 -13.73
C CYS A 103 18.34 -28.56 -13.86
N GLY A 104 18.16 -27.92 -15.01
CA GLY A 104 17.02 -27.03 -15.27
C GLY A 104 16.97 -25.76 -14.42
N TRP A 105 18.03 -25.41 -13.70
CA TRP A 105 18.11 -24.16 -12.95
C TRP A 105 18.23 -22.96 -13.88
N ASN A 106 17.60 -21.85 -13.52
CA ASN A 106 17.75 -20.59 -14.22
C ASN A 106 19.13 -19.99 -13.92
N ILE A 107 19.85 -19.60 -14.97
CA ILE A 107 21.19 -19.00 -14.87
C ILE A 107 21.19 -17.72 -15.70
N GLU A 108 21.60 -16.63 -15.06
CA GLU A 108 21.73 -15.29 -15.65
C GLU A 108 23.10 -15.13 -16.34
N LYS A 109 23.12 -14.51 -17.52
CA LYS A 109 24.37 -14.24 -18.26
C LYS A 109 25.11 -13.05 -17.65
N ASN A 110 26.38 -13.23 -17.34
CA ASN A 110 27.27 -12.11 -17.04
C ASN A 110 27.72 -11.48 -18.36
N ASP A 111 27.54 -10.18 -18.52
CA ASP A 111 27.88 -9.46 -19.75
C ASP A 111 29.32 -9.75 -20.21
N GLY A 112 29.48 -10.13 -21.49
CA GLY A 112 30.78 -10.30 -22.14
C GLY A 112 31.43 -11.69 -22.08
N CYS A 113 30.78 -12.72 -21.52
CA CYS A 113 31.31 -14.09 -21.55
C CYS A 113 30.24 -15.13 -21.89
N ASP A 114 30.47 -15.93 -22.94
CA ASP A 114 29.57 -17.01 -23.35
C ASP A 114 29.74 -18.30 -22.53
N HIS A 115 30.70 -18.30 -21.58
CA HIS A 115 30.97 -19.42 -20.71
C HIS A 115 30.15 -19.31 -19.43
N MET A 116 29.10 -20.12 -19.33
CA MET A 116 28.20 -20.16 -18.20
C MET A 116 28.54 -21.34 -17.28
N THR A 117 28.63 -21.09 -15.97
CA THR A 117 28.94 -22.14 -14.98
C THR A 117 27.77 -22.33 -14.03
N CYS A 118 27.27 -23.56 -13.93
CA CYS A 118 26.25 -23.91 -12.96
C CYS A 118 26.87 -24.57 -11.71
N LYS A 119 26.25 -24.37 -10.54
CA LYS A 119 26.56 -25.08 -9.29
C LYS A 119 26.44 -26.62 -9.40
N CYS A 120 25.74 -27.15 -10.40
CA CYS A 120 25.75 -28.59 -10.70
C CYS A 120 27.07 -29.08 -11.35
N LEU A 121 28.11 -28.22 -11.39
CA LEU A 121 29.44 -28.47 -11.96
C LEU A 121 29.42 -28.80 -13.46
N ALA A 122 28.35 -28.41 -14.15
CA ALA A 122 28.30 -28.42 -15.61
C ALA A 122 28.75 -27.05 -16.14
N THR A 123 29.69 -27.07 -17.07
CA THR A 123 30.07 -25.94 -17.92
C THR A 123 29.44 -26.13 -19.29
N PHE A 124 28.90 -25.06 -19.87
CA PHE A 124 28.29 -25.09 -21.20
C PHE A 124 28.49 -23.72 -21.86
N ALA A 125 28.75 -23.76 -23.17
CA ALA A 125 28.79 -22.58 -24.01
C ALA A 125 27.38 -22.24 -24.49
N GLU A 126 27.09 -20.95 -24.65
CA GLU A 126 25.87 -20.51 -25.28
C GLU A 126 25.81 -20.99 -26.74
N ASP A 127 24.84 -21.84 -27.06
CA ASP A 127 24.51 -22.15 -28.46
C ASP A 127 23.61 -21.02 -28.98
N THR A 128 24.08 -20.27 -29.98
CA THR A 128 23.38 -19.12 -30.58
C THR A 128 22.19 -19.56 -31.46
N ARG A 129 21.26 -20.33 -30.90
CA ARG A 129 19.99 -20.65 -31.57
C ARG A 129 18.82 -20.24 -30.70
N ALA A 130 18.22 -19.13 -31.14
CA ALA A 130 16.83 -18.79 -30.92
C ALA A 130 15.90 -19.87 -31.51
#